data_AF-A0A843FH00-F1
#
_entry.id   AF-A0A843FH00-F1
#
_cell.length_a   1.000
_cell.length_b   1.000
_cell.length_c   1.000
_cell.angle_alpha   90.00
_cell.angle_beta   90.00
_cell.angle_gamma   90.00
#
_symmetry.space_group_name_H-M   'P 1'
#
loop_
_entity.id
_entity.type
_entity.pdbx_description
1 polymer ?
#
loop_
_entity_poly.entity_id
_entity_poly.type
_entity_poly.pdbx_seq_one_letter_code
_entity_poly.pdbx_strand_id
1 'polypeptide(L)'
;METDLDIEEDVEEMGDAETEGKITSITKAVKAKCLDCCAGDRTEVKLCPAVNCPLHDFRFGKNPFRKKREYTEEQRKAMGERLRAIRREGE
;
A
#
# COMPACT_ATOMS: atom_id res chain seq x y z
N MET A 1 -17.56 -14.43 -44.02
CA MET A 1 -16.56 -13.36 -43.79
C MET A 1 -17.32 -12.25 -43.08
N GLU A 2 -17.79 -12.44 -41.84
CA GLU A 2 -17.13 -12.94 -40.62
C GLU A 2 -15.85 -12.17 -40.26
N THR A 3 -15.78 -11.85 -38.96
CA THR A 3 -14.95 -10.87 -38.24
C THR A 3 -15.58 -9.46 -38.31
N ASP A 4 -16.46 -9.03 -37.39
CA ASP A 4 -16.48 -9.21 -35.92
C ASP A 4 -15.07 -9.05 -35.33
N LEU A 5 -14.63 -7.80 -35.25
CA LEU A 5 -13.54 -7.37 -34.38
C LEU A 5 -14.04 -6.21 -33.53
N ASP A 6 -15.02 -6.52 -32.69
CA ASP A 6 -15.02 -5.99 -31.33
C ASP A 6 -13.70 -6.44 -30.70
N ILE A 7 -12.88 -5.48 -30.27
CA ILE A 7 -12.09 -5.50 -29.04
C ILE A 7 -11.64 -4.04 -28.87
N GLU A 8 -12.56 -3.24 -28.32
CA GLU A 8 -12.19 -2.14 -27.43
C GLU A 8 -11.55 -2.78 -26.19
N GLU A 9 -10.25 -3.04 -26.26
CA GLU A 9 -9.42 -3.16 -25.06
C GLU A 9 -8.48 -1.95 -25.07
N ASP A 10 -9.07 -0.79 -24.79
CA ASP A 10 -8.41 0.25 -24.01
C ASP A 10 -8.05 -0.38 -22.66
N VAL A 11 -6.95 -1.14 -22.65
CA VAL A 11 -6.23 -1.46 -21.43
C VAL A 11 -5.66 -0.15 -20.95
N GLU A 12 -6.46 0.56 -20.14
CA GLU A 12 -5.98 1.57 -19.22
C GLU A 12 -4.98 0.92 -18.28
N GLU A 13 -3.75 0.73 -18.74
CA GLU A 13 -2.64 0.39 -17.87
C GLU A 13 -2.21 1.69 -17.19
N MET A 14 -2.92 1.94 -16.09
CA MET A 14 -2.60 2.89 -15.05
C MET A 14 -1.13 2.69 -14.63
N GLY A 15 -0.24 3.40 -15.32
CA GLY A 15 1.17 3.48 -14.97
C GLY A 15 1.28 3.91 -13.51
N ASP A 16 1.88 3.02 -12.71
CA ASP A 16 2.21 3.27 -11.31
C ASP A 16 2.92 4.62 -11.22
N ALA A 17 2.20 5.63 -10.71
CA ALA A 17 2.74 6.94 -10.43
C ALA A 17 4.01 6.78 -9.58
N GLU A 18 5.15 7.07 -10.20
CA GLU A 18 6.46 7.14 -9.57
C GLU A 18 6.44 8.26 -8.53
N THR A 19 5.94 7.97 -7.33
CA THR A 19 6.09 8.89 -6.20
C THR A 19 7.53 8.76 -5.74
N GLU A 20 8.37 9.73 -6.09
CA GLU A 20 9.75 9.84 -5.62
C GLU A 20 9.82 9.72 -4.07
N GLY A 21 10.15 8.51 -3.61
CA GLY A 21 11.14 8.25 -2.58
C GLY A 21 10.85 8.64 -1.12
N LYS A 22 9.68 9.16 -0.72
CA LYS A 22 9.48 9.48 0.71
C LYS A 22 9.11 8.25 1.54
N ILE A 23 10.12 7.57 2.08
CA ILE A 23 9.92 6.53 3.11
C ILE A 23 9.39 7.21 4.39
N THR A 24 8.08 7.12 4.61
CA THR A 24 7.43 7.80 5.75
C THR A 24 7.41 7.01 7.05
N SER A 25 7.70 5.70 7.01
CA SER A 25 7.68 4.84 8.19
C SER A 25 8.61 3.64 8.04
N ILE A 26 9.09 3.10 9.16
CA ILE A 26 9.94 1.90 9.19
C ILE A 26 9.27 0.73 8.46
N THR A 27 7.96 0.52 8.66
CA THR A 27 7.24 -0.55 7.98
C THR A 27 7.17 -0.36 6.46
N LYS A 28 7.04 0.88 5.98
CA LYS A 28 7.14 1.17 4.53
C LYS A 28 8.54 0.90 4.00
N ALA A 29 9.59 1.22 4.76
CA ALA A 29 10.96 0.90 4.41
C ALA A 29 11.16 -0.61 4.24
N VAL A 30 10.66 -1.41 5.18
CA VAL A 30 10.72 -2.87 5.12
C VAL A 30 9.96 -3.41 3.91
N LYS A 31 8.75 -2.90 3.63
CA LYS A 31 8.00 -3.28 2.43
C LYS A 31 8.79 -2.98 1.15
N ALA A 32 9.40 -1.79 1.04
CA ALA A 32 10.23 -1.43 -0.09
C ALA A 32 11.43 -2.38 -0.24
N LYS A 33 12.08 -2.74 0.88
CA LYS A 33 13.19 -3.71 0.86
C LYS A 33 12.74 -5.12 0.46
N CYS A 34 11.56 -5.55 0.87
CA CYS A 34 11.01 -6.83 0.43
C CYS A 34 10.71 -6.84 -1.06
N LEU A 35 10.18 -5.75 -1.62
CA LEU A 35 10.00 -5.60 -3.06
C LEU A 35 11.34 -5.65 -3.80
N ASP A 36 12.35 -4.93 -3.31
CA ASP A 36 13.71 -4.98 -3.86
C ASP A 36 14.31 -6.40 -3.83
N CYS A 37 14.13 -7.14 -2.72
CA CYS A 37 14.59 -8.53 -2.59
C CYS A 37 13.86 -9.50 -3.55
N CYS A 38 12.62 -9.20 -3.92
CA CYS A 38 11.76 -9.99 -4.79
C CYS A 38 11.66 -9.40 -6.21
N ALA A 39 12.66 -8.63 -6.65
CA ALA A 39 12.73 -8.05 -7.99
C ALA A 39 11.50 -7.21 -8.41
N GLY A 40 10.87 -6.53 -7.45
CA GLY A 40 9.67 -5.72 -7.65
C GLY A 40 8.35 -6.51 -7.63
N ASP A 41 8.39 -7.83 -7.62
CA ASP A 41 7.18 -8.65 -7.71
C ASP A 41 6.47 -8.80 -6.35
N ARG A 42 5.25 -8.28 -6.29
CA ARG A 42 4.38 -8.33 -5.11
C ARG A 42 3.91 -9.76 -4.82
N THR A 43 3.81 -10.63 -5.81
CA THR A 43 3.41 -12.03 -5.66
C THR A 43 4.52 -12.84 -5.01
N GLU A 44 5.77 -12.63 -5.43
CA GLU A 44 6.95 -13.22 -4.80
C GLU A 44 7.12 -12.78 -3.34
N VAL A 45 6.82 -11.51 -3.00
CA VAL A 45 6.80 -11.08 -1.59
C VAL A 45 5.75 -11.85 -0.78
N LYS A 46 4.59 -12.18 -1.37
CA LYS A 46 3.55 -12.96 -0.68
C LYS A 46 4.01 -14.41 -0.46
N LEU A 47 4.58 -15.02 -1.51
CA LEU A 47 5.00 -16.42 -1.55
C LEU A 47 6.43 -16.68 -1.04
N CYS A 48 7.10 -15.63 -0.56
CA CYS A 48 8.48 -15.69 -0.10
C CYS A 48 8.71 -16.87 0.88
N PRO A 49 9.61 -17.82 0.55
CA PRO A 49 9.83 -19.02 1.36
C PRO A 49 10.72 -18.78 2.59
N ALA A 50 11.31 -17.58 2.71
CA ALA A 50 12.23 -17.22 3.78
C ALA A 50 11.51 -16.91 5.11
N VAL A 51 10.82 -17.91 5.67
CA VAL A 51 10.04 -17.79 6.92
C VAL A 51 10.86 -17.39 8.14
N ASN A 52 12.16 -17.69 8.13
CA ASN A 52 13.11 -17.31 9.19
C ASN A 52 13.71 -15.91 9.00
N CYS A 53 13.32 -15.18 7.95
CA CYS A 53 13.79 -13.82 7.73
C CYS A 53 13.24 -12.90 8.84
N PRO A 54 14.09 -12.12 9.53
CA PRO A 54 13.63 -11.19 10.58
C PRO A 54 12.61 -10.15 10.11
N LEU A 55 12.53 -9.91 8.80
CA LEU A 55 11.61 -8.96 8.18
C LEU A 55 10.31 -9.60 7.67
N HIS A 56 10.22 -10.93 7.67
CA HIS A 56 9.13 -11.69 7.05
C HIS A 56 7.74 -11.26 7.53
N ASP A 57 7.58 -10.99 8.82
CA ASP A 57 6.33 -10.57 9.44
C ASP A 57 5.90 -9.14 9.07
N PHE A 58 6.87 -8.31 8.65
CA PHE A 58 6.68 -6.90 8.34
C PHE A 58 6.56 -6.63 6.84
N ARG A 59 6.72 -7.66 5.99
CA ARG A 59 6.84 -7.54 4.53
C ARG A 59 5.66 -6.85 3.84
N PHE A 60 4.50 -6.83 4.48
CA PHE A 60 3.31 -6.14 3.97
C PHE A 60 3.20 -4.67 4.40
N GLY A 61 4.23 -4.11 5.04
CA GLY A 61 4.23 -2.73 5.50
C GLY A 61 3.37 -2.47 6.72
N LYS A 62 3.01 -3.52 7.46
CA LYS A 62 2.27 -3.46 8.73
C LYS A 62 3.08 -4.15 9.82
N ASN A 63 3.01 -3.61 11.04
CA ASN A 63 3.62 -4.24 12.20
C ASN A 63 2.56 -5.09 12.92
N PRO A 64 2.64 -6.44 12.88
CA PRO A 64 1.65 -7.31 13.51
C PRO A 64 1.66 -7.21 15.04
N PHE A 65 2.78 -6.81 15.65
CA PHE A 65 2.94 -6.66 17.10
C PHE A 65 2.46 -5.31 17.63
N ARG A 66 2.03 -4.40 16.75
CA ARG A 66 1.54 -3.08 17.16
C ARG A 66 0.12 -3.19 17.69
N LYS A 67 -0.06 -2.94 19.00
CA LYS A 67 -1.37 -2.87 19.65
C LYS A 67 -2.27 -1.86 18.92
N LYS A 68 -3.50 -2.27 18.59
CA LYS A 68 -4.53 -1.36 18.08
C LYS A 68 -4.89 -0.37 19.20
N ARG A 69 -4.98 0.91 18.85
CA ARG A 69 -5.48 1.94 19.76
C ARG A 69 -7.00 1.95 19.63
N GLU A 70 -7.69 1.81 20.74
CA GLU A 70 -9.14 2.00 20.81
C GLU A 70 -9.42 3.48 21.07
N TYR A 71 -10.40 4.01 20.33
CA TYR A 71 -10.81 5.41 20.42
C TYR A 71 -12.27 5.48 20.78
N THR A 72 -12.63 6.43 21.65
CA THR A 72 -14.02 6.77 21.94
C THR A 72 -14.70 7.33 20.70
N GLU A 73 -16.03 7.31 20.68
CA GLU A 73 -16.80 7.85 19.56
C GLU A 73 -16.53 9.34 19.33
N GLU A 74 -16.46 10.11 20.41
CA GLU A 74 -16.10 11.54 20.38
C GLU A 74 -14.70 11.76 19.78
N GLN A 75 -13.71 10.96 20.16
CA GLN A 75 -12.36 11.04 19.61
C GLN A 75 -12.33 10.70 18.12
N ARG A 76 -13.10 9.70 17.67
CA ARG A 76 -13.22 9.34 16.24
C ARG A 76 -13.86 10.47 15.44
N LYS A 77 -14.93 11.07 15.96
CA LYS A 77 -15.63 12.20 15.33
C LYS A 77 -14.70 13.41 15.20
N ALA A 78 -14.02 13.80 16.28
CA ALA A 78 -13.05 14.90 16.29
C ALA A 78 -11.90 14.69 15.29
N MET A 79 -11.36 13.46 15.20
CA MET A 79 -10.32 13.12 14.22
C MET A 79 -10.85 13.23 12.78
N GLY A 80 -12.07 12.76 12.52
CA GLY A 80 -12.72 12.85 11.21
C GLY A 80 -12.98 14.31 10.79
N GLU A 81 -13.43 15.15 11.71
CA GLU A 81 -13.65 16.58 11.48
C GLU A 81 -12.34 17.30 11.16
N ARG A 82 -11.26 17.02 11.91
CA ARG A 82 -9.93 17.57 11.64
C ARG A 82 -9.42 17.20 10.25
N LEU A 83 -9.57 15.94 9.85
CA LEU A 83 -9.15 15.48 8.51
C LEU A 83 -9.95 16.18 7.39
N ARG A 84 -11.25 16.39 7.60
CA ARG A 84 -12.10 17.14 6.65
C ARG A 84 -11.71 18.61 6.55
N ALA A 85 -11.35 19.25 7.66
CA ALA A 85 -10.88 20.63 7.67
C ALA A 85 -9.58 20.78 6.86
N ILE A 86 -8.58 19.92 7.11
CA ILE A 86 -7.31 19.91 6.37
C ILE A 86 -7.55 19.75 4.86
N ARG A 87 -8.48 18.89 4.45
CA ARG A 87 -8.80 18.70 3.03
C ARG A 87 -9.40 19.96 2.40
N ARG A 88 -10.29 20.67 3.11
CA ARG A 88 -10.90 21.92 2.61
C ARG A 88 -9.90 23.07 2.52
N GLU A 89 -8.90 23.09 3.39
CA GLU A 89 -7.84 24.12 3.36
C GLU A 89 -6.80 23.88 2.26
N GLY A 90 -6.72 22.66 1.73
CA GLY A 90 -5.80 22.27 0.66
C GLY A 90 -6.42 22.28 -0.75
N GLU A 91 -7.68 22.66 -0.89
CA GLU A 91 -8.35 22.99 -2.17
C GLU A 91 -8.22 24.50 -2.45
#